data_AF-A0A963JLB0-F1
#
_entry.id   AF-A0A963JLB0-F1
#
_cell.length_a   1.000
_cell.length_b   1.000
_cell.length_c   1.000
_cell.angle_alpha   90.00
_cell.angle_beta   90.00
_cell.angle_gamma   90.00
#
_symmetry.space_group_name_H-M   'P 1'
#
loop_
_entity.id
_entity.type
_entity.pdbx_description
1 polymer ?
#
loop_
_entity_poly.entity_id
_entity_poly.type
_entity_poly.pdbx_seq_one_letter_code
_entity_poly.pdbx_strand_id
1 'polypeptide(L)' 'PLTVLGTDGFGRSDTRAALRRFFEVDRAQLVVAALHALARRGAIDAERVEQAIDRYAIDRDAGAPWGR' A
#
# COMPACT_ATOMS: atom_id res chain seq x y z
N PRO A 1 -10.59 12.39 4.48
CA PRO A 1 -9.15 12.20 4.76
C PRO A 1 -8.32 12.29 3.48
N LEU A 2 -7.17 12.96 3.58
CA LEU A 2 -6.09 12.91 2.61
C LEU A 2 -5.14 11.78 3.05
N THR A 3 -4.82 10.85 2.15
CA THR A 3 -3.82 9.79 2.37
C THR A 3 -2.71 9.99 1.34
N VAL A 4 -1.47 9.98 1.79
CA VAL A 4 -0.28 10.17 0.93
C VAL A 4 0.56 8.91 0.99
N LEU A 5 1.01 8.44 -0.17
CA LEU A 5 2.01 7.37 -0.30
C LEU A 5 3.30 7.99 -0.83
N GLY A 6 4.43 7.61 -0.25
CA GLY A 6 5.74 8.21 -0.50
C GLY A 6 6.83 7.16 -0.63
N THR A 7 7.97 7.58 -1.17
CA THR A 7 9.15 6.72 -1.32
C THR A 7 10.18 7.00 -0.24
N ASP A 8 9.72 7.03 1.01
CA ASP A 8 10.55 7.28 2.19
C ASP A 8 11.57 6.14 2.39
N GLY A 9 12.83 6.51 2.60
CA GLY A 9 13.94 5.55 2.76
C GLY A 9 15.05 5.73 1.70
N PHE A 10 16.08 4.88 1.79
CA PHE A 10 17.18 4.89 0.83
C PHE A 10 16.81 4.20 -0.48
N GLY A 11 17.38 4.70 -1.58
CA GLY A 11 17.27 4.07 -2.89
C GLY A 11 17.96 2.70 -2.94
N ARG A 12 17.52 1.87 -3.89
CA ARG A 12 18.14 0.57 -4.22
C ARG A 12 18.15 0.37 -5.74
N SER A 13 19.00 -0.51 -6.24
CA SER A 13 19.04 -0.89 -7.67
C SER A 13 18.08 -2.04 -7.93
N ASP A 14 17.01 -1.79 -8.68
CA ASP A 14 16.08 -2.81 -9.17
C ASP A 14 15.24 -2.22 -10.33
N THR A 15 14.35 -3.02 -10.92
CA THR A 15 13.35 -2.58 -11.88
C THR A 15 12.35 -1.60 -11.25
N ARG A 16 11.79 -0.71 -12.08
CA ARG A 16 10.77 0.26 -11.61
C ARG A 16 9.56 -0.41 -10.95
N ALA A 17 9.15 -1.58 -11.43
CA ALA A 17 8.02 -2.32 -10.87
C ALA A 17 8.34 -2.81 -9.45
N ALA A 18 9.50 -3.45 -9.28
CA ALA A 18 9.98 -3.91 -7.98
C ALA A 18 10.18 -2.74 -7.02
N LEU A 19 10.77 -1.62 -7.47
CA LEU A 19 10.95 -0.43 -6.64
C LEU A 19 9.62 0.19 -6.19
N ARG A 20 8.61 0.28 -7.06
CA ARG A 20 7.30 0.82 -6.65
C ARG A 20 6.60 -0.08 -5.65
N ARG A 21 6.70 -1.39 -5.82
CA ARG A 21 6.18 -2.38 -4.87
C ARG A 21 6.92 -2.27 -3.54
N PHE A 22 8.25 -2.16 -3.60
CA PHE A 22 9.10 -1.96 -2.44
C PHE A 22 8.81 -0.66 -1.72
N PHE A 23 8.63 0.47 -2.38
CA PHE A 23 8.31 1.73 -1.70
C PHE A 23 6.82 1.86 -1.36
N GLU A 24 6.03 0.82 -1.59
CA GLU A 24 4.59 0.80 -1.30
C GLU A 24 3.79 1.90 -2.04
N VAL A 25 4.23 2.24 -3.26
CA VAL A 25 3.63 3.29 -4.13
C VAL A 25 3.09 2.73 -5.45
N ASP A 26 2.90 1.42 -5.55
CA ASP A 26 2.33 0.79 -6.72
C ASP A 26 0.79 0.89 -6.77
N ARG A 27 0.19 0.39 -7.87
CA ARG A 27 -1.27 0.44 -8.05
C ARG A 27 -2.04 -0.31 -6.97
N ALA A 28 -1.46 -1.38 -6.41
CA ALA A 28 -2.14 -2.19 -5.42
C ALA A 28 -2.25 -1.44 -4.09
N GLN A 29 -1.17 -0.77 -3.70
CA GLN A 29 -1.12 0.07 -2.50
C GLN A 29 -2.06 1.27 -2.61
N LEU A 30 -2.15 1.89 -3.81
CA LEU A 30 -3.13 2.95 -4.07
C LEU A 30 -4.58 2.48 -3.89
N VAL A 31 -4.91 1.26 -4.37
CA VAL A 31 -6.27 0.70 -4.20
C VAL A 31 -6.57 0.47 -2.73
N VAL A 32 -5.65 -0.15 -1.97
CA VAL A 32 -5.83 -0.38 -0.53
C VAL A 32 -5.99 0.93 0.22
N ALA A 33 -5.15 1.94 -0.06
CA ALA A 33 -5.24 3.26 0.56
C ALA A 33 -6.59 3.95 0.28
N ALA A 34 -7.11 3.84 -0.95
CA ALA A 34 -8.41 4.40 -1.33
C ALA A 34 -9.57 3.67 -0.63
N LEU A 35 -9.57 2.33 -0.63
CA LEU A 35 -10.58 1.53 0.04
C LEU A 35 -10.58 1.77 1.55
N HIS A 36 -9.39 1.81 2.17
CA HIS A 36 -9.25 2.13 3.58
C HIS A 36 -9.81 3.53 3.91
N ALA A 37 -9.57 4.53 3.06
CA ALA A 37 -10.13 5.87 3.23
C ALA A 37 -11.66 5.91 3.12
N LEU A 38 -12.26 5.05 2.28
CA LEU A 38 -13.72 4.89 2.18
C LEU A 38 -14.30 4.15 3.40
N ALA A 39 -13.65 3.07 3.83
CA ALA A 39 -14.06 2.29 5.00
C ALA A 39 -14.03 3.15 6.27
N ARG A 40 -13.00 3.98 6.47
CA ARG A 40 -12.93 4.95 7.57
C ARG A 40 -14.05 5.99 7.58
N ARG A 41 -14.70 6.23 6.44
CA ARG A 41 -15.88 7.12 6.33
C ARG A 41 -17.20 6.35 6.48
N GLY A 42 -17.17 5.04 6.68
CA GLY A 42 -18.35 4.18 6.72
C GLY A 42 -19.02 3.97 5.36
N ALA A 43 -18.35 4.33 4.25
CA ALA A 43 -18.93 4.20 2.91
C ALA A 43 -18.90 2.77 2.37
N ILE A 44 -17.98 1.93 2.90
CA ILE A 44 -17.85 0.50 2.58
C ILE A 44 -17.46 -0.26 3.84
N ASP A 45 -17.64 -1.58 3.83
CA ASP A 45 -17.14 -2.48 4.88
C ASP A 45 -15.60 -2.57 4.85
N ALA A 46 -14.99 -2.68 6.03
CA ALA A 46 -13.56 -2.94 6.19
C ALA A 46 -13.12 -4.27 5.55
N GLU A 47 -14.02 -5.26 5.43
CA GLU A 47 -13.75 -6.53 4.74
C GLU A 47 -13.28 -6.32 3.29
N ARG A 48 -13.75 -5.26 2.61
CA ARG A 48 -13.30 -4.93 1.26
C ARG A 48 -11.83 -4.54 1.20
N VAL A 49 -11.30 -3.97 2.28
CA VAL A 49 -9.87 -3.65 2.39
C VAL A 49 -9.06 -4.94 2.51
N GLU A 50 -9.48 -5.86 3.38
CA GLU A 50 -8.83 -7.16 3.57
C GLU A 50 -8.82 -7.99 2.27
N GLN A 51 -9.96 -8.07 1.59
CA GLN A 51 -10.07 -8.73 0.28
C GLN A 51 -9.09 -8.15 -0.76
N ALA A 52 -8.85 -6.84 -0.73
CA ALA A 52 -7.91 -6.19 -1.64
C ALA A 52 -6.45 -6.50 -1.27
N ILE A 53 -6.11 -6.50 0.02
CA ILE A 53 -4.77 -6.87 0.51
C ILE A 53 -4.44 -8.30 0.07
N ASP A 54 -5.37 -9.24 0.28
CA ASP A 54 -5.20 -10.64 -0.14
C ASP A 54 -5.11 -10.78 -1.66
N ARG A 55 -6.02 -10.13 -2.40
CA ARG A 55 -6.05 -10.18 -3.88
C ARG A 55 -4.74 -9.70 -4.51
N TYR A 56 -4.11 -8.68 -3.94
CA TYR A 56 -2.84 -8.15 -4.44
C TYR A 56 -1.61 -8.77 -3.77
N ALA A 57 -1.83 -9.75 -2.89
CA ALA A 57 -0.81 -10.43 -2.10
C ALA A 57 0.13 -9.43 -1.41
N ILE A 58 -0.42 -8.36 -0.82
CA ILE A 58 0.37 -7.37 -0.08
C ILE A 58 0.82 -8.00 1.23
N ASP A 59 2.12 -7.90 1.49
CA ASP A 59 2.72 -8.40 2.72
C ASP A 59 2.36 -7.47 3.88
N ARG A 60 1.64 -8.00 4.87
CA ARG A 60 1.19 -7.27 6.06
C ARG A 60 2.30 -7.14 7.12
N ASP A 61 3.30 -8.02 7.06
CA ASP A 61 4.39 -8.10 8.04
C ASP A 61 5.66 -7.40 7.54
N ALA A 62 5.62 -6.83 6.32
CA ALA A 62 6.72 -6.06 5.77
C ALA A 62 7.01 -4.83 6.66
N GLY A 63 8.23 -4.77 7.20
CA GLY A 63 8.70 -3.58 7.92
C GLY A 63 8.71 -2.34 7.01
N ALA A 64 8.64 -1.14 7.58
CA ALA A 64 8.55 0.08 6.78
C ALA A 64 9.79 0.30 5.86
N PRO A 65 9.61 0.89 4.65
CA PRO A 65 10.69 1.02 3.65
C PRO A 65 11.96 1.75 4.10
N TRP A 66 11.89 2.64 5.08
CA TRP A 66 13.06 3.33 5.64
C TRP A 66 13.85 2.51 6.67
N GLY A 67 13.31 1.38 7.14
CA GLY A 67 13.94 0.50 8.13
C GLY A 67 14.40 -0.85 7.56
N ARG A 68 14.30 -1.05 6.24
CA ARG A 68 14.56 -2.32 5.55
C ARG A 68 15.47 -2.14 4.33
#